data_AF-A0A6I9MT19-F1
#
_entry.id   AF-A0A6I9MT19-F1
#
_cell.length_a   1.000
_cell.length_b   1.000
_cell.length_c   1.000
_cell.angle_alpha   90.00
_cell.angle_beta   90.00
_cell.angle_gamma   90.00
#
_symmetry.space_group_name_H-M   'P 1'
#
loop_
_entity.id
_entity.type
_entity.pdbx_description
1 polymer ?
#
loop_
_entity_poly.entity_id
_entity_poly.type
_entity_poly.pdbx_seq_one_letter_code
_entity_poly.pdbx_strand_id
1 'polypeptide(L)'
;MPTIMHQISDPKIAFAYLRPACVLLTKAPTVTDVETLSAQLKEIDDATLQQLQEYILFPLRFVLKVPGTKKDKLVQAVAEAMSHVLETTCVQSWETLRDLLSELCLCLCTPTDPGKPAETSEELKSAVLKCLDALLHAAYGDIIFKLFEPIMLPGIGSAISLLLALGEKERSRDVQLAALKCLQALTLQCDCTQEHVVPSSQERGALGSTMASFLPGITMAVSRIITGDLRHGHAVTVRAIKVWYRTVGLVIEDAQLQAGELCRTAPPDLGRVSQLMVHRSQDWVKSTAGRLSSLLKKIISCSSAHQHWRVRLEMVELGEHLLARCSHSLGECVGLLLEALVGAVNDEEPRVRK
;
A
#
# COMPACT_ATOMS: atom_id res chain seq x y z
N MET A 1 12.90 25.27 -27.59
CA MET A 1 13.15 25.68 -26.19
C MET A 1 11.84 25.55 -25.45
N PRO A 2 11.74 24.84 -24.32
CA PRO A 2 10.51 24.82 -23.55
C PRO A 2 10.30 26.23 -23.00
N THR A 3 9.15 26.82 -23.30
CA THR A 3 8.70 28.07 -22.70
C THR A 3 8.65 27.84 -21.19
N ILE A 4 9.51 28.53 -20.44
CA ILE A 4 9.43 28.53 -18.98
C ILE A 4 8.12 29.24 -18.65
N MET A 5 7.05 28.47 -18.44
CA MET A 5 5.81 29.00 -17.88
C MET A 5 6.18 29.45 -16.47
N HIS A 6 6.07 30.75 -16.22
CA HIS A 6 6.36 31.32 -14.92
C HIS A 6 5.27 30.86 -13.95
N GLN A 7 5.56 29.82 -13.16
CA GLN A 7 4.63 29.35 -12.13
C GLN A 7 4.35 30.47 -11.11
N ILE A 8 3.14 30.49 -10.57
CA ILE A 8 2.72 31.44 -9.55
C ILE A 8 3.37 31.04 -8.22
N SER A 9 4.27 31.87 -7.71
CA SER A 9 5.06 31.59 -6.51
C SER A 9 4.75 32.43 -5.27
N ASP A 10 3.81 33.37 -5.39
CA ASP A 10 3.31 34.12 -4.24
C ASP A 10 2.03 33.44 -3.71
N PRO A 11 2.02 32.97 -2.45
CA PRO A 11 0.87 32.28 -1.87
C PRO A 11 -0.42 33.09 -1.84
N LYS A 12 -0.34 34.43 -1.73
CA LYS A 12 -1.54 35.29 -1.74
C LYS A 12 -2.10 35.40 -3.16
N ILE A 13 -1.24 35.50 -4.17
CA ILE A 13 -1.65 35.49 -5.59
C ILE A 13 -2.24 34.12 -5.95
N ALA A 14 -1.56 33.02 -5.58
CA ALA A 14 -2.04 31.67 -5.80
C ALA A 14 -3.38 31.40 -5.10
N PHE A 15 -3.54 31.84 -3.85
CA PHE A 15 -4.82 31.75 -3.13
C PHE A 15 -5.93 32.51 -3.86
N ALA A 16 -5.69 33.75 -4.27
CA ALA A 16 -6.67 34.55 -5.01
C ALA A 16 -7.04 33.90 -6.35
N TYR A 17 -6.08 33.24 -7.00
CA TYR A 17 -6.25 32.54 -8.26
C TYR A 17 -7.07 31.24 -8.13
N LEU A 18 -6.80 30.43 -7.10
CA LEU A 18 -7.46 29.14 -6.86
C LEU A 18 -8.84 29.27 -6.18
N ARG A 19 -9.02 30.30 -5.35
CA ARG A 19 -10.22 30.47 -4.51
C ARG A 19 -11.55 30.36 -5.29
N PRO A 20 -11.72 30.96 -6.48
CA PRO A 20 -12.98 30.84 -7.23
C PRO A 20 -13.35 29.39 -7.54
N ALA A 21 -12.38 28.59 -8.01
CA ALA A 21 -12.59 27.17 -8.33
C ALA A 21 -12.84 26.35 -7.06
N CYS A 22 -12.05 26.57 -6.00
CA CYS A 22 -12.26 25.89 -4.71
C CYS A 22 -13.65 26.15 -4.13
N VAL A 23 -14.13 27.40 -4.17
CA VAL A 23 -15.48 27.75 -3.67
C VAL A 23 -16.57 27.12 -4.52
N LEU A 24 -16.39 27.04 -5.85
CA LEU A 24 -17.35 26.43 -6.76
C LEU A 24 -17.60 24.95 -6.43
N LEU A 25 -16.53 24.20 -6.11
CA LEU A 25 -16.60 22.78 -5.74
C LEU A 25 -17.38 22.51 -4.45
N THR A 26 -17.49 23.49 -3.56
CA THR A 26 -18.28 23.35 -2.31
C THR A 26 -19.79 23.57 -2.50
N LYS A 27 -20.24 23.92 -3.71
CA LYS A 27 -21.65 24.17 -4.03
C LYS A 27 -22.29 22.98 -4.75
N ALA A 28 -22.11 22.89 -6.06
CA ALA A 28 -22.68 21.84 -6.91
C ALA A 28 -21.58 21.35 -7.87
N PRO A 29 -20.67 20.49 -7.39
CA PRO A 29 -19.46 20.13 -8.12
C PRO A 29 -19.79 19.34 -9.39
N THR A 30 -19.19 19.75 -10.50
CA THR A 30 -19.20 19.04 -11.77
C THR A 30 -17.79 18.59 -12.15
N VAL A 31 -17.69 17.68 -13.13
CA VAL A 31 -16.39 17.21 -13.64
C VAL A 31 -15.56 18.38 -14.18
N THR A 32 -16.20 19.30 -14.92
CA THR A 32 -15.55 20.49 -15.49
C THR A 32 -14.99 21.42 -14.43
N ASP A 33 -15.64 21.51 -13.26
CA ASP A 33 -15.16 22.35 -12.15
C ASP A 33 -13.85 21.78 -11.57
N VAL A 34 -13.78 20.45 -11.44
CA VAL A 34 -12.59 19.75 -10.97
C VAL A 34 -11.47 19.83 -12.01
N GLU A 35 -11.77 19.63 -13.28
CA GLU A 35 -10.79 19.79 -14.38
C GLU A 35 -10.22 21.20 -14.45
N THR A 36 -11.06 22.22 -14.22
CA THR A 36 -10.62 23.62 -14.14
C THR A 36 -9.64 23.83 -12.99
N LEU A 37 -9.95 23.32 -11.79
CA LEU A 37 -9.04 23.38 -10.66
C LEU A 37 -7.72 22.63 -10.97
N SER A 38 -7.80 21.42 -11.52
CA SER A 38 -6.64 20.62 -11.90
C SER A 38 -5.73 21.32 -12.90
N ALA A 39 -6.29 22.09 -13.85
CA ALA A 39 -5.50 22.90 -14.77
C ALA A 39 -4.83 24.06 -14.04
N GLN A 40 -5.53 24.74 -13.13
CA GLN A 40 -4.97 25.85 -12.34
C GLN A 40 -3.86 25.40 -11.39
N LEU A 41 -3.95 24.20 -10.81
CA LEU A 41 -2.92 23.67 -9.90
C LEU A 41 -1.56 23.51 -10.59
N LYS A 42 -1.54 23.18 -11.89
CA LYS A 42 -0.30 23.02 -12.68
C LYS A 42 0.45 24.32 -12.91
N GLU A 43 -0.22 25.46 -12.73
CA GLU A 43 0.35 26.80 -12.89
C GLU A 43 1.02 27.32 -11.60
N ILE A 44 1.01 26.56 -10.51
CA ILE A 44 1.51 26.96 -9.20
C ILE A 44 2.73 26.10 -8.86
N ASP A 45 3.74 26.69 -8.24
CA ASP A 45 4.92 25.95 -7.83
C ASP A 45 4.67 25.11 -6.55
N ASP A 46 5.46 24.06 -6.37
CA ASP A 46 5.31 23.07 -5.30
C ASP A 46 5.38 23.70 -3.90
N ALA A 47 6.24 24.71 -3.67
CA ALA A 47 6.38 25.34 -2.36
C ALA A 47 5.15 26.18 -1.98
N THR A 48 4.50 26.79 -2.98
CA THR A 48 3.23 27.49 -2.79
C THR A 48 2.07 26.50 -2.63
N LEU A 49 2.05 25.41 -3.39
CA LEU A 49 1.07 24.33 -3.23
C LEU A 49 1.15 23.72 -1.82
N GLN A 50 2.35 23.52 -1.27
CA GLN A 50 2.54 23.03 0.09
C GLN A 50 1.89 23.94 1.15
N GLN A 51 2.00 25.26 1.00
CA GLN A 51 1.41 26.23 1.93
C GLN A 51 -0.12 26.26 1.83
N LEU A 52 -0.68 25.94 0.66
CA LEU A 52 -2.13 25.94 0.38
C LEU A 52 -2.75 24.53 0.43
N GLN A 53 -1.98 23.50 0.77
CA GLN A 53 -2.37 22.10 0.64
C GLN A 53 -3.71 21.80 1.32
N GLU A 54 -3.88 22.14 2.59
CA GLU A 54 -5.13 21.88 3.32
C GLU A 54 -6.32 22.63 2.72
N TYR A 55 -6.10 23.86 2.26
CA TYR A 55 -7.13 24.68 1.62
C TYR A 55 -7.59 24.06 0.30
N ILE A 56 -6.67 23.49 -0.49
CA ILE A 56 -6.97 22.86 -1.79
C ILE A 56 -7.61 21.47 -1.59
N LEU A 57 -7.12 20.70 -0.62
CA LEU A 57 -7.66 19.38 -0.34
C LEU A 57 -9.07 19.45 0.26
N PHE A 58 -9.39 20.49 1.04
CA PHE A 58 -10.72 20.65 1.64
C PHE A 58 -11.90 20.53 0.64
N PRO A 59 -11.98 21.32 -0.45
CA PRO A 59 -13.08 21.21 -1.41
C PRO A 59 -13.10 19.86 -2.14
N LEU A 60 -11.93 19.28 -2.45
CA LEU A 60 -11.85 17.96 -3.11
C LEU A 60 -12.40 16.85 -2.20
N ARG A 61 -11.99 16.86 -0.93
CA ARG A 61 -12.53 15.98 0.12
C ARG A 61 -14.02 16.20 0.35
N PHE A 62 -14.48 17.44 0.29
CA PHE A 62 -15.90 17.76 0.40
C PHE A 62 -16.70 17.03 -0.70
N VAL A 63 -16.24 17.07 -1.96
CA VAL A 63 -16.89 16.35 -3.06
C VAL A 63 -16.98 14.84 -2.76
N LEU A 64 -15.95 14.23 -2.16
CA LEU A 64 -15.96 12.80 -1.79
C LEU A 64 -16.87 12.50 -0.59
N LYS A 65 -17.03 13.43 0.35
CA LYS A 65 -17.83 13.25 1.58
C LYS A 65 -19.33 13.46 1.40
N VAL A 66 -19.74 14.31 0.45
CA VAL A 66 -21.17 14.65 0.28
C VAL A 66 -21.99 13.36 0.13
N PRO A 67 -23.01 13.13 0.98
CA PRO A 67 -23.87 11.95 0.89
C PRO A 67 -24.60 11.90 -0.45
N GLY A 68 -24.76 10.70 -1.02
CA GLY A 68 -25.49 10.48 -2.26
C GLY A 68 -24.71 9.66 -3.28
N THR A 69 -25.41 9.27 -4.36
CA THR A 69 -24.79 8.53 -5.47
C THR A 69 -23.93 9.50 -6.27
N LYS A 70 -22.62 9.28 -6.25
CA LYS A 70 -21.66 10.06 -7.03
C LYS A 70 -21.46 9.39 -8.38
N LYS A 71 -21.29 10.19 -9.42
CA LYS A 71 -20.91 9.67 -10.74
C LYS A 71 -19.45 9.26 -10.71
N ASP A 72 -19.13 8.07 -11.21
CA ASP A 72 -17.75 7.56 -11.25
C ASP A 72 -16.76 8.59 -11.83
N LYS A 73 -17.12 9.24 -12.94
CA LYS A 73 -16.29 10.26 -13.58
C LYS A 73 -15.94 11.44 -12.67
N LEU A 74 -16.84 11.84 -11.78
CA LEU A 74 -16.58 12.92 -10.83
C LEU A 74 -15.59 12.48 -9.76
N VAL A 75 -15.78 11.29 -9.18
CA VAL A 75 -14.87 10.72 -8.19
C VAL A 75 -13.48 10.49 -8.79
N GLN A 76 -13.43 9.99 -10.02
CA GLN A 76 -12.20 9.84 -10.78
C GLN A 76 -11.45 11.17 -10.94
N ALA A 77 -12.11 12.21 -11.45
CA ALA A 77 -11.50 13.53 -11.63
C ALA A 77 -10.98 14.12 -10.32
N VAL A 78 -11.72 13.92 -9.21
CA VAL A 78 -11.30 14.36 -7.87
C VAL A 78 -10.06 13.59 -7.40
N ALA A 79 -10.04 12.27 -7.55
CA ALA A 79 -8.89 11.45 -7.17
C ALA A 79 -7.63 11.81 -7.98
N GLU A 80 -7.78 12.13 -9.26
CA GLU A 80 -6.67 12.60 -10.11
C GLU A 80 -6.15 13.98 -9.66
N ALA A 81 -7.05 14.92 -9.34
CA ALA A 81 -6.69 16.23 -8.81
C ALA A 81 -5.96 16.12 -7.47
N MET A 82 -6.47 15.28 -6.56
CA MET A 82 -5.84 15.01 -5.26
C MET A 82 -4.48 14.34 -5.42
N SER A 83 -4.34 13.39 -6.37
CA SER A 83 -3.07 12.74 -6.67
C SER A 83 -2.00 13.77 -7.05
N HIS A 84 -2.33 14.74 -7.91
CA HIS A 84 -1.39 15.78 -8.29
C HIS A 84 -0.92 16.63 -7.09
N VAL A 85 -1.84 17.02 -6.21
CA VAL A 85 -1.49 17.75 -4.98
C VAL A 85 -0.58 16.89 -4.10
N LEU A 86 -0.93 15.62 -3.87
CA LEU A 86 -0.16 14.72 -3.00
C LEU A 86 1.21 14.32 -3.59
N GLU A 87 1.34 14.24 -4.91
CA GLU A 87 2.63 13.96 -5.58
C GLU A 87 3.62 15.14 -5.48
N THR A 88 3.12 16.36 -5.21
CA THR A 88 3.93 17.60 -5.17
C THR A 88 4.08 18.17 -3.76
N THR A 89 3.41 17.60 -2.77
CA THR A 89 3.38 18.13 -1.40
C THR A 89 3.46 17.03 -0.35
N CYS A 90 3.92 17.39 0.84
CA CYS A 90 4.01 16.54 2.02
C CYS A 90 2.77 16.71 2.90
N VAL A 91 2.13 15.61 3.30
CA VAL A 91 1.08 15.58 4.32
C VAL A 91 1.75 15.55 5.70
N GLN A 92 1.46 16.56 6.53
CA GLN A 92 2.08 16.72 7.85
C GLN A 92 1.10 16.53 9.01
N SER A 93 -0.21 16.52 8.74
CA SER A 93 -1.26 16.27 9.75
C SER A 93 -1.69 14.81 9.72
N TRP A 94 -1.75 14.20 10.92
CA TRP A 94 -2.29 12.86 11.13
C TRP A 94 -3.77 12.78 10.74
N GLU A 95 -4.56 13.79 11.09
CA GLU A 95 -5.99 13.86 10.78
C GLU A 95 -6.19 13.85 9.26
N THR A 96 -5.41 14.65 8.53
CA THR A 96 -5.44 14.68 7.06
C THR A 96 -5.08 13.32 6.47
N LEU A 97 -3.99 12.68 6.92
CA LEU A 97 -3.61 11.34 6.45
C LEU A 97 -4.72 10.31 6.70
N ARG A 98 -5.19 10.20 7.94
CA ARG A 98 -6.20 9.23 8.35
C ARG A 98 -7.51 9.41 7.59
N ASP A 99 -7.96 10.65 7.48
CA ASP A 99 -9.24 10.94 6.86
C ASP A 99 -9.17 10.71 5.34
N LEU A 100 -8.10 11.14 4.66
CA LEU A 100 -7.89 10.90 3.23
C LEU A 100 -7.83 9.40 2.93
N LEU A 101 -7.09 8.63 3.73
CA LEU A 101 -7.01 7.18 3.57
C LEU A 101 -8.41 6.56 3.64
N SER A 102 -9.20 6.97 4.65
CA SER A 102 -10.55 6.46 4.86
C SER A 102 -11.49 6.86 3.71
N GLU A 103 -11.46 8.13 3.29
CA GLU A 103 -12.29 8.66 2.20
C GLU A 103 -12.00 7.98 0.85
N LEU A 104 -10.73 7.74 0.55
CA LEU A 104 -10.31 7.05 -0.67
C LEU A 104 -10.69 5.56 -0.63
N CYS A 105 -10.51 4.87 0.50
CA CYS A 105 -10.97 3.49 0.66
C CYS A 105 -12.50 3.37 0.50
N LEU A 106 -13.27 4.34 1.02
CA LEU A 106 -14.72 4.38 0.88
C LEU A 106 -15.19 4.57 -0.57
N CYS A 107 -14.36 5.15 -1.44
CA CYS A 107 -14.66 5.24 -2.87
C CYS A 107 -14.54 3.89 -3.60
N LEU A 108 -13.85 2.93 -2.99
CA LEU A 108 -13.55 1.62 -3.57
C LEU A 108 -14.34 0.48 -2.92
N CYS A 109 -14.90 0.67 -1.73
CA CYS A 109 -15.57 -0.39 -1.00
C CYS A 109 -17.10 -0.29 -1.04
N THR A 110 -17.76 -1.40 -0.75
CA THR A 110 -19.22 -1.39 -0.54
C THR A 110 -19.57 -0.70 0.79
N PRO A 111 -20.69 0.04 0.88
CA PRO A 111 -21.10 0.70 2.13
C PRO A 111 -21.36 -0.26 3.30
N THR A 112 -21.70 -1.51 3.00
CA THR A 112 -22.06 -2.55 3.99
C THR A 112 -20.85 -3.37 4.46
N ASP A 113 -19.75 -3.37 3.69
CA ASP A 113 -18.54 -4.13 3.98
C ASP A 113 -17.31 -3.35 3.45
N PRO A 114 -16.60 -2.62 4.33
CA PRO A 114 -15.42 -1.84 3.97
C PRO A 114 -14.24 -2.67 3.41
N GLY A 115 -14.22 -3.98 3.66
CA GLY A 115 -13.20 -4.89 3.12
C GLY A 115 -13.52 -5.42 1.72
N LYS A 116 -14.72 -5.14 1.19
CA LYS A 116 -15.19 -5.68 -0.08
C LYS A 116 -15.22 -4.60 -1.17
N PRO A 117 -14.60 -4.85 -2.35
CA PRO A 117 -14.65 -3.92 -3.48
C PRO A 117 -16.08 -3.66 -3.97
N ALA A 118 -16.37 -2.41 -4.33
CA ALA A 118 -17.59 -2.01 -5.00
C ALA A 118 -17.55 -2.31 -6.51
N GLU A 119 -18.72 -2.43 -7.13
CA GLU A 119 -18.88 -2.56 -8.58
C GLU A 119 -18.78 -1.18 -9.25
N THR A 120 -17.57 -0.63 -9.27
CA THR A 120 -17.23 0.63 -9.94
C THR A 120 -16.39 0.40 -11.19
N SER A 121 -16.28 1.42 -12.04
CA SER A 121 -15.44 1.39 -13.25
C SER A 121 -13.96 1.14 -12.95
N GLU A 122 -13.25 0.50 -13.88
CA GLU A 122 -11.81 0.21 -13.75
C GLU A 122 -10.98 1.51 -13.74
N GLU A 123 -11.42 2.52 -14.47
CA GLU A 123 -10.81 3.85 -14.51
C GLU A 123 -10.89 4.55 -13.15
N LEU A 124 -12.06 4.50 -12.49
CA LEU A 124 -12.20 5.03 -11.13
C LEU A 124 -11.30 4.27 -10.15
N LYS A 125 -11.29 2.93 -10.21
CA LYS A 125 -10.47 2.11 -9.32
C LYS A 125 -8.99 2.47 -9.46
N SER A 126 -8.53 2.59 -10.71
CA SER A 126 -7.15 2.99 -11.02
C SER A 126 -6.81 4.38 -10.48
N ALA A 127 -7.67 5.38 -10.71
CA ALA A 127 -7.46 6.74 -10.22
C ALA A 127 -7.40 6.82 -8.68
N VAL A 128 -8.29 6.12 -7.98
CA VAL A 128 -8.32 6.12 -6.51
C VAL A 128 -7.12 5.35 -5.93
N LEU A 129 -6.73 4.21 -6.52
CA LEU A 129 -5.53 3.48 -6.11
C LEU A 129 -4.26 4.32 -6.34
N LYS A 130 -4.18 5.05 -7.46
CA LYS A 130 -3.09 5.99 -7.69
C LYS A 130 -3.06 7.09 -6.61
N CYS A 131 -4.22 7.61 -6.23
CA CYS A 131 -4.32 8.61 -5.17
C CYS A 131 -3.93 8.06 -3.80
N LEU A 132 -4.28 6.80 -3.50
CA LEU A 132 -3.85 6.11 -2.28
C LEU A 132 -2.33 5.91 -2.24
N ASP A 133 -1.74 5.49 -3.36
CA ASP A 133 -0.29 5.39 -3.50
C ASP A 133 0.37 6.75 -3.24
N ALA A 134 -0.09 7.82 -3.90
CA ALA A 134 0.42 9.17 -3.69
C ALA A 134 0.30 9.63 -2.22
N LEU A 135 -0.84 9.38 -1.57
CA LEU A 135 -1.04 9.72 -0.15
C LEU A 135 -0.02 9.04 0.77
N LEU A 136 0.24 7.76 0.55
CA LEU A 136 1.16 6.98 1.39
C LEU A 136 2.61 7.44 1.22
N HIS A 137 2.99 7.94 0.05
CA HIS A 137 4.32 8.52 -0.19
C HIS A 137 4.42 9.97 0.29
N ALA A 138 3.31 10.72 0.28
CA ALA A 138 3.25 12.11 0.76
C ALA A 138 3.31 12.22 2.29
N ALA A 139 3.02 11.15 3.02
CA ALA A 139 3.04 11.15 4.49
C ALA A 139 4.46 11.43 5.02
N TYR A 140 4.63 12.58 5.66
CA TYR A 140 5.95 13.07 6.08
C TYR A 140 6.26 12.76 7.54
N GLY A 141 7.51 12.37 7.80
CA GLY A 141 8.01 12.15 9.15
C GLY A 141 7.38 10.94 9.83
N ASP A 142 6.99 11.11 11.09
CA ASP A 142 6.53 10.02 11.96
C ASP A 142 5.01 9.77 11.91
N ILE A 143 4.24 10.62 11.22
CA ILE A 143 2.77 10.51 11.19
C ILE A 143 2.30 9.19 10.57
N ILE A 144 3.10 8.61 9.67
CA ILE A 144 2.77 7.34 9.01
C ILE A 144 2.77 6.18 10.01
N PHE A 145 3.58 6.27 11.08
CA PHE A 145 3.65 5.22 12.09
C PHE A 145 2.40 5.13 12.96
N LYS A 146 1.63 6.23 13.06
CA LYS A 146 0.33 6.23 13.76
C LYS A 146 -0.69 5.30 13.11
N LEU A 147 -0.55 4.97 11.82
CA LEU A 147 -1.36 3.94 11.16
C LEU A 147 -1.21 2.57 11.81
N PHE A 148 -0.07 2.30 12.45
CA PHE A 148 0.21 1.00 13.06
C PHE A 148 -0.06 0.97 14.57
N GLU A 149 -0.66 2.02 15.13
CA GLU A 149 -1.16 1.98 16.50
C GLU A 149 -2.34 1.00 16.61
N PRO A 150 -2.50 0.29 17.75
CA PRO A 150 -3.54 -0.72 17.91
C PRO A 150 -4.95 -0.22 17.59
N ILE A 151 -5.28 1.03 17.93
CA ILE A 151 -6.59 1.64 17.68
C ILE A 151 -6.96 1.67 16.19
N MET A 152 -5.96 1.70 15.31
CA MET A 152 -6.12 1.73 13.86
C MET A 152 -6.32 0.36 13.23
N LEU A 153 -6.16 -0.74 13.98
CA LEU A 153 -6.27 -2.11 13.47
C LEU A 153 -7.56 -2.37 12.67
N PRO A 154 -8.77 -1.94 13.10
CA PRO A 154 -9.97 -2.16 12.30
C PRO A 154 -9.91 -1.45 10.93
N GLY A 155 -9.49 -0.19 10.91
CA GLY A 155 -9.40 0.60 9.67
C GLY A 155 -8.35 0.07 8.70
N ILE A 156 -7.16 -0.26 9.21
CA ILE A 156 -6.09 -0.87 8.42
C ILE A 156 -6.47 -2.28 7.96
N GLY A 157 -7.15 -3.07 8.81
CA GLY A 157 -7.65 -4.38 8.44
C GLY A 157 -8.64 -4.32 7.28
N SER A 158 -9.55 -3.34 7.29
CA SER A 158 -10.46 -3.07 6.16
C SER A 158 -9.71 -2.66 4.90
N ALA A 159 -8.74 -1.73 4.99
CA ALA A 159 -7.93 -1.29 3.86
C ALA A 159 -7.11 -2.44 3.25
N ILE A 160 -6.44 -3.25 4.08
CA ILE A 160 -5.69 -4.43 3.63
C ILE A 160 -6.63 -5.43 2.95
N SER A 161 -7.79 -5.72 3.54
CA SER A 161 -8.76 -6.66 2.98
C SER A 161 -9.27 -6.20 1.61
N LEU A 162 -9.54 -4.89 1.48
CA LEU A 162 -9.96 -4.26 0.23
C LEU A 162 -8.86 -4.36 -0.85
N LEU A 163 -7.61 -4.00 -0.52
CA LEU A 163 -6.48 -4.08 -1.45
C LEU A 163 -6.18 -5.52 -1.88
N LEU A 164 -6.26 -6.48 -0.96
CA LEU A 164 -6.11 -7.91 -1.28
C LEU A 164 -7.24 -8.39 -2.20
N ALA A 165 -8.49 -7.98 -1.93
CA ALA A 165 -9.62 -8.36 -2.76
C ALA A 165 -9.52 -7.76 -4.18
N LEU A 166 -9.06 -6.51 -4.31
CA LEU A 166 -8.78 -5.89 -5.61
C LEU A 166 -7.63 -6.61 -6.34
N GLY A 167 -6.54 -6.92 -5.62
CA GLY A 167 -5.41 -7.65 -6.17
C GLY A 167 -5.74 -9.08 -6.62
N GLU A 168 -6.68 -9.74 -5.95
CA GLU A 168 -7.04 -11.14 -6.20
C GLU A 168 -8.19 -11.31 -7.21
N LYS A 169 -9.24 -10.47 -7.14
CA LYS A 169 -10.52 -10.74 -7.81
C LYS A 169 -10.80 -9.86 -9.03
N GLU A 170 -10.09 -8.74 -9.19
CA GLU A 170 -10.30 -7.86 -10.34
C GLU A 170 -9.81 -8.48 -11.65
N ARG A 171 -10.41 -8.06 -12.77
CA ARG A 171 -10.02 -8.53 -14.11
C ARG A 171 -8.89 -7.71 -14.70
N SER A 172 -8.87 -6.41 -14.41
CA SER A 172 -7.83 -5.51 -14.87
C SER A 172 -6.52 -5.76 -14.16
N ARG A 173 -5.49 -6.13 -14.93
CA ARG A 173 -4.14 -6.32 -14.41
C ARG A 173 -3.57 -5.02 -13.84
N ASP A 174 -3.95 -3.88 -14.39
CA ASP A 174 -3.48 -2.57 -13.92
C ASP A 174 -4.06 -2.26 -12.53
N VAL A 175 -5.35 -2.55 -12.32
CA VAL A 175 -5.98 -2.44 -10.99
C VAL A 175 -5.35 -3.43 -10.01
N GLN A 176 -5.11 -4.68 -10.41
CA GLN A 176 -4.44 -5.66 -9.57
C GLN A 176 -3.04 -5.19 -9.15
N LEU A 177 -2.25 -4.70 -10.11
CA LEU A 177 -0.90 -4.17 -9.86
C LEU A 177 -0.93 -2.96 -8.94
N ALA A 178 -1.84 -2.00 -9.19
CA ALA A 178 -1.98 -0.80 -8.38
C ALA A 178 -2.39 -1.14 -6.94
N ALA A 179 -3.30 -2.11 -6.74
CA ALA A 179 -3.71 -2.56 -5.42
C ALA A 179 -2.57 -3.23 -4.63
N LEU A 180 -1.82 -4.12 -5.28
CA LEU A 180 -0.66 -4.76 -4.65
C LEU A 180 0.46 -3.75 -4.36
N LYS A 181 0.66 -2.74 -5.22
CA LYS A 181 1.60 -1.63 -4.98
C LYS A 181 1.17 -0.79 -3.77
N CYS A 182 -0.10 -0.42 -3.68
CA CYS A 182 -0.65 0.28 -2.52
C CYS A 182 -0.45 -0.54 -1.23
N LEU A 183 -0.59 -1.87 -1.29
CA LEU A 183 -0.35 -2.72 -0.14
C LEU A 183 1.12 -2.69 0.29
N GLN A 184 2.08 -2.68 -0.64
CA GLN A 184 3.49 -2.50 -0.32
C GLN A 184 3.80 -1.11 0.25
N ALA A 185 3.20 -0.05 -0.30
CA ALA A 185 3.34 1.29 0.24
C ALA A 185 2.78 1.38 1.67
N LEU A 186 1.60 0.78 1.90
CA LEU A 186 0.93 0.75 3.20
C LEU A 186 1.74 -0.01 4.25
N THR A 187 2.49 -1.06 3.86
CA THR A 187 3.36 -1.80 4.78
C THR A 187 4.77 -1.23 4.88
N LEU A 188 5.04 -0.06 4.31
CA LEU A 188 6.36 0.59 4.26
C LEU A 188 7.44 -0.31 3.61
N GLN A 189 7.05 -1.00 2.54
CA GLN A 189 7.85 -1.97 1.79
C GLN A 189 7.79 -1.71 0.28
N CYS A 190 7.51 -0.48 -0.14
CA CYS A 190 7.56 -0.10 -1.54
C CYS A 190 9.00 -0.21 -2.09
N ASP A 191 9.14 -0.50 -3.38
CA ASP A 191 10.42 -0.56 -4.11
C ASP A 191 10.50 0.48 -5.24
N CYS A 192 9.77 1.59 -5.10
CA CYS A 192 9.88 2.67 -6.06
C CYS A 192 11.16 3.48 -5.83
N THR A 193 11.43 4.42 -6.73
CA THR A 193 12.61 5.28 -6.68
C THR A 193 12.41 6.52 -5.81
N GLN A 194 11.26 6.64 -5.13
CA GLN A 194 10.99 7.79 -4.26
C GLN A 194 11.70 7.62 -2.92
N GLU A 195 11.97 8.74 -2.26
CA GLU A 195 12.45 8.72 -0.89
C GLU A 195 11.33 8.22 0.04
N HIS A 196 11.65 7.23 0.85
CA HIS A 196 10.72 6.64 1.80
C HIS A 196 11.20 6.92 3.22
N VAL A 197 10.24 7.07 4.13
CA VAL A 197 10.51 7.07 5.56
C VAL A 197 11.17 5.73 5.92
N VAL A 198 12.37 5.80 6.51
CA VAL A 198 13.10 4.61 6.98
C VAL A 198 12.76 4.39 8.45
N PRO A 199 12.03 3.30 8.81
CA PRO A 199 11.68 3.05 10.19
C PRO A 199 12.91 2.70 11.03
N SER A 200 12.99 3.26 12.23
CA SER A 200 13.91 2.81 13.28
C SER A 200 13.63 1.35 13.67
N SER A 201 14.56 0.72 14.39
CA SER A 201 14.35 -0.66 14.87
C SER A 201 13.08 -0.81 15.73
N GLN A 202 12.73 0.21 16.51
CA GLN A 202 11.53 0.20 17.34
C GLN A 202 10.25 0.33 16.49
N GLU A 203 10.23 1.26 15.54
CA GLU A 203 9.08 1.46 14.63
C GLU A 203 8.87 0.24 13.73
N ARG A 204 9.97 -0.34 13.22
CA ARG A 204 9.93 -1.60 12.47
C ARG A 204 9.35 -2.74 13.30
N GLY A 205 9.72 -2.82 14.59
CA GLY A 205 9.15 -3.77 15.54
C GLY A 205 7.64 -3.57 15.77
N ALA A 206 7.19 -2.32 15.94
CA ALA A 206 5.77 -1.99 16.09
C ALA A 206 4.98 -2.35 14.83
N LEU A 207 5.50 -1.98 13.66
CA LEU A 207 4.95 -2.34 12.36
C LEU A 207 4.83 -3.86 12.20
N GLY A 208 5.89 -4.63 12.51
CA GLY A 208 5.87 -6.08 12.46
C GLY A 208 4.85 -6.71 13.42
N SER A 209 4.66 -6.12 14.62
CA SER A 209 3.63 -6.58 15.57
C SER A 209 2.22 -6.34 15.05
N THR A 210 1.93 -5.15 14.52
CA THR A 210 0.62 -4.83 13.93
C THR A 210 0.34 -5.70 12.71
N MET A 211 1.33 -5.90 11.85
CA MET A 211 1.20 -6.74 10.65
C MET A 211 1.03 -8.24 10.97
N ALA A 212 1.41 -8.70 12.16
CA ALA A 212 1.17 -10.08 12.59
C ALA A 212 -0.33 -10.43 12.61
N SER A 213 -1.20 -9.46 12.94
CA SER A 213 -2.66 -9.63 12.91
C SER A 213 -3.21 -9.88 11.51
N PHE A 214 -2.52 -9.43 10.47
CA PHE A 214 -2.97 -9.53 9.07
C PHE A 214 -2.20 -10.57 8.26
N LEU A 215 -1.07 -11.08 8.77
CA LEU A 215 -0.18 -12.00 8.08
C LEU A 215 -0.91 -13.23 7.49
N PRO A 216 -1.80 -13.94 8.22
CA PRO A 216 -2.50 -15.09 7.64
C PRO A 216 -3.37 -14.72 6.45
N GLY A 217 -4.08 -13.59 6.52
CA GLY A 217 -4.93 -13.11 5.43
C GLY A 217 -4.12 -12.72 4.19
N ILE A 218 -3.05 -11.95 4.38
CA ILE A 218 -2.14 -11.51 3.31
C ILE A 218 -1.49 -12.72 2.64
N THR A 219 -0.82 -13.56 3.41
CA THR A 219 -0.06 -14.70 2.85
C THR A 219 -0.97 -15.69 2.13
N MET A 220 -2.17 -15.95 2.63
CA MET A 220 -3.13 -16.81 1.95
C MET A 220 -3.63 -16.22 0.63
N ALA A 221 -4.09 -14.96 0.64
CA ALA A 221 -4.61 -14.31 -0.57
C ALA A 221 -3.52 -14.15 -1.63
N VAL A 222 -2.35 -13.66 -1.23
CA VAL A 222 -1.22 -13.46 -2.14
C VAL A 222 -0.69 -14.78 -2.68
N SER A 223 -0.67 -15.86 -1.88
CA SER A 223 -0.33 -17.20 -2.40
C SER A 223 -1.29 -17.64 -3.50
N ARG A 224 -2.59 -17.37 -3.37
CA ARG A 224 -3.58 -17.70 -4.43
C ARG A 224 -3.36 -16.90 -5.70
N ILE A 225 -2.93 -15.64 -5.59
CA ILE A 225 -2.53 -14.82 -6.75
C ILE A 225 -1.30 -15.45 -7.44
N ILE A 226 -0.27 -15.80 -6.65
CA ILE A 226 0.97 -16.38 -7.19
C ILE A 226 0.73 -17.73 -7.87
N THR A 227 -0.06 -18.60 -7.24
CA THR A 227 -0.38 -19.94 -7.75
C THR A 227 -1.61 -19.98 -8.65
N GLY A 228 -2.17 -18.82 -9.01
CA GLY A 228 -3.35 -18.69 -9.85
C GLY A 228 -3.06 -18.97 -11.33
N ASP A 229 -4.05 -18.73 -12.19
CA ASP A 229 -3.91 -18.91 -13.64
C ASP A 229 -2.78 -18.03 -14.22
N LEU A 230 -1.97 -18.55 -15.14
CA LEU A 230 -0.93 -17.80 -15.85
C LEU A 230 -1.47 -16.57 -16.60
N ARG A 231 -2.79 -16.50 -16.84
CA ARG A 231 -3.48 -15.34 -17.43
C ARG A 231 -3.39 -14.06 -16.60
N HIS A 232 -3.02 -14.11 -15.31
CA HIS A 232 -2.81 -12.91 -14.48
C HIS A 232 -1.64 -12.04 -14.99
N GLY A 233 -0.75 -12.61 -15.80
CA GLY A 233 0.41 -11.91 -16.35
C GLY A 233 1.55 -11.83 -15.33
N HIS A 234 2.78 -11.99 -15.83
CA HIS A 234 3.96 -12.13 -14.98
C HIS A 234 4.19 -10.94 -14.02
N ALA A 235 3.76 -9.73 -14.38
CA ALA A 235 3.93 -8.54 -13.54
C ALA A 235 3.12 -8.64 -12.23
N VAL A 236 1.88 -9.14 -12.29
CA VAL A 236 1.03 -9.33 -11.11
C VAL A 236 1.66 -10.40 -10.21
N THR A 237 2.13 -11.51 -10.80
CA THR A 237 2.82 -12.58 -10.05
C THR A 237 4.08 -12.07 -9.36
N VAL A 238 4.96 -11.32 -10.05
CA VAL A 238 6.17 -10.73 -9.45
C VAL A 238 5.80 -9.83 -8.29
N ARG A 239 4.83 -8.93 -8.47
CA ARG A 239 4.39 -8.01 -7.43
C ARG A 239 3.78 -8.75 -6.23
N ALA A 240 3.04 -9.82 -6.48
CA ALA A 240 2.49 -10.68 -5.44
C ALA A 240 3.60 -11.40 -4.65
N ILE A 241 4.62 -11.97 -5.32
CA ILE A 241 5.79 -12.56 -4.65
C ILE A 241 6.45 -11.54 -3.73
N LYS A 242 6.67 -10.29 -4.20
CA LYS A 242 7.19 -9.18 -3.39
C LYS A 242 6.38 -8.90 -2.13
N VAL A 243 5.06 -8.73 -2.27
CA VAL A 243 4.17 -8.53 -1.12
C VAL A 243 4.31 -9.69 -0.14
N TRP A 244 4.36 -10.93 -0.64
CA TRP A 244 4.42 -12.12 0.19
C TRP A 244 5.68 -12.15 1.05
N TYR A 245 6.87 -12.15 0.45
CA TYR A 245 8.10 -12.36 1.22
C TYR A 245 8.48 -11.17 2.06
N ARG A 246 8.17 -9.93 1.63
CA ARG A 246 8.47 -8.74 2.43
C ARG A 246 7.54 -8.65 3.64
N THR A 247 6.27 -9.04 3.52
CA THR A 247 5.37 -9.11 4.68
C THR A 247 5.84 -10.19 5.67
N VAL A 248 6.21 -11.38 5.18
CA VAL A 248 6.78 -12.45 6.01
C VAL A 248 8.06 -11.99 6.70
N GLY A 249 9.01 -11.43 5.93
CA GLY A 249 10.30 -10.94 6.41
C GLY A 249 10.23 -9.73 7.32
N LEU A 250 9.10 -9.01 7.35
CA LEU A 250 8.81 -7.97 8.35
C LEU A 250 8.27 -8.55 9.64
N VAL A 251 7.33 -9.50 9.57
CA VAL A 251 6.62 -10.00 10.76
C VAL A 251 7.46 -11.02 11.52
N ILE A 252 8.19 -11.88 10.81
CA ILE A 252 8.95 -13.01 11.35
C ILE A 252 10.46 -12.75 11.19
N GLU A 253 10.89 -11.50 11.28
CA GLU A 253 12.32 -11.17 11.26
C GLU A 253 13.03 -11.62 12.54
N ASP A 254 14.14 -12.35 12.40
CA ASP A 254 14.89 -12.92 13.52
C ASP A 254 15.34 -11.83 14.50
N ALA A 255 15.91 -10.74 13.99
CA ALA A 255 16.40 -9.62 14.80
C ALA A 255 15.28 -8.96 15.63
N GLN A 256 14.07 -8.85 15.07
CA GLN A 256 12.92 -8.28 15.80
C GLN A 256 12.40 -9.23 16.88
N LEU A 257 12.34 -10.54 16.57
CA LEU A 257 11.83 -11.55 17.50
C LEU A 257 12.80 -11.76 18.67
N GLN A 258 14.10 -11.67 18.43
CA GLN A 258 15.14 -11.74 19.48
C GLN A 258 15.15 -10.51 20.38
N ALA A 259 14.95 -9.31 19.81
CA ALA A 259 14.82 -8.07 20.60
C ALA A 259 13.48 -7.97 21.38
N GLY A 260 12.53 -8.86 21.07
CA GLY A 260 11.11 -8.75 21.39
C GLY A 260 10.60 -9.48 22.63
N GLU A 261 11.41 -9.70 23.67
CA GLU A 261 10.87 -10.09 25.01
C GLU A 261 10.09 -8.96 25.71
N LEU A 262 10.10 -7.74 25.16
CA LEU A 262 9.31 -6.62 25.66
C LEU A 262 7.91 -6.65 25.04
N CYS A 263 7.10 -7.63 25.46
CA CYS A 263 5.66 -7.61 25.26
C CYS A 263 5.12 -6.37 25.99
N ARG A 264 4.95 -5.24 25.27
CA ARG A 264 4.22 -4.09 25.79
C ARG A 264 2.81 -4.57 26.07
N THR A 265 2.45 -4.63 27.35
CA THR A 265 1.09 -4.87 27.80
C THR A 265 0.14 -3.98 27.02
N ALA A 266 -0.91 -4.57 26.46
CA ALA A 266 -1.92 -3.82 25.72
C ALA A 266 -2.41 -2.66 26.62
N PRO A 267 -2.44 -1.41 26.11
CA PRO A 267 -3.02 -0.31 26.85
C PRO A 267 -4.43 -0.69 27.35
N PRO A 268 -4.75 -0.41 28.63
CA PRO A 268 -5.99 -0.88 29.26
C PRO A 268 -7.27 -0.38 28.56
N ASP A 269 -7.16 0.65 27.72
CA ASP A 269 -8.30 1.34 27.08
C ASP A 269 -8.66 0.83 25.66
N LEU A 270 -8.05 -0.24 25.17
CA LEU A 270 -8.29 -0.72 23.78
C LEU A 270 -9.56 -1.56 23.58
N GLY A 271 -10.27 -1.93 24.66
CA GLY A 271 -11.53 -2.67 24.58
C GLY A 271 -11.48 -3.88 23.65
N ARG A 272 -12.44 -3.98 22.71
CA ARG A 272 -12.53 -5.08 21.72
C ARG A 272 -11.37 -5.12 20.72
N VAL A 273 -10.65 -4.02 20.53
CA VAL A 273 -9.54 -3.94 19.56
C VAL A 273 -8.35 -4.77 20.04
N SER A 274 -8.15 -4.88 21.36
CA SER A 274 -7.12 -5.75 21.95
C SER A 274 -7.25 -7.21 21.52
N GLN A 275 -8.46 -7.70 21.24
CA GLN A 275 -8.73 -9.06 20.80
C GLN A 275 -8.25 -9.34 19.37
N LEU A 276 -8.01 -8.29 18.58
CA LEU A 276 -7.49 -8.40 17.21
C LEU A 276 -5.96 -8.46 17.18
N MET A 277 -5.29 -8.13 18.29
CA MET A 277 -3.84 -8.09 18.37
C MET A 277 -3.26 -9.50 18.44
N VAL A 278 -2.24 -9.74 17.62
CA VAL A 278 -1.49 -11.00 17.64
C VAL A 278 -0.19 -10.78 18.39
N HIS A 279 0.02 -11.59 19.44
CA HIS A 279 1.30 -11.66 20.14
C HIS A 279 2.21 -12.67 19.44
N ARG A 280 3.38 -12.21 18.99
CA ARG A 280 4.41 -13.02 18.32
C ARG A 280 5.21 -13.87 19.32
N SER A 281 4.53 -14.67 20.13
CA SER A 281 5.17 -15.61 21.06
C SER A 281 5.94 -16.70 20.29
N GLN A 282 6.86 -17.40 20.96
CA GLN A 282 7.61 -18.50 20.33
C GLN A 282 6.69 -19.58 19.73
N ASP A 283 5.61 -19.94 20.44
CA ASP A 283 4.61 -20.89 19.95
C ASP A 283 3.88 -20.37 18.72
N TRP A 284 3.51 -19.07 18.71
CA TRP A 284 2.87 -18.45 17.55
C TRP A 284 3.81 -18.43 16.35
N VAL A 285 5.09 -18.11 16.55
CA VAL A 285 6.12 -18.10 15.50
C VAL A 285 6.27 -19.51 14.92
N LYS A 286 6.43 -20.54 15.77
CA LYS A 286 6.56 -21.93 15.33
C LYS A 286 5.34 -22.43 14.55
N SER A 287 4.14 -22.18 15.06
CA SER A 287 2.89 -22.54 14.37
C SER A 287 2.73 -21.82 13.03
N THR A 288 3.12 -20.55 12.98
CA THR A 288 3.03 -19.73 11.77
C THR A 288 4.09 -20.14 10.75
N ALA A 289 5.32 -20.45 11.16
CA ALA A 289 6.37 -20.98 10.29
C ALA A 289 5.93 -22.27 9.58
N GLY A 290 5.28 -23.22 10.27
CA GLY A 290 4.76 -24.44 9.64
C GLY A 290 3.68 -24.17 8.58
N ARG A 291 2.80 -23.19 8.82
CA ARG A 291 1.80 -22.74 7.82
C ARG A 291 2.46 -22.05 6.63
N LEU A 292 3.43 -21.18 6.87
CA LEU A 292 4.19 -20.49 5.83
C LEU A 292 5.01 -21.48 4.99
N SER A 293 5.62 -22.50 5.59
CA SER A 293 6.34 -23.58 4.89
C SER A 293 5.45 -24.26 3.86
N SER A 294 4.19 -24.55 4.23
CA SER A 294 3.23 -25.19 3.33
C SER A 294 2.85 -24.31 2.14
N LEU A 295 2.73 -22.98 2.34
CA LEU A 295 2.48 -22.02 1.26
C LEU A 295 3.71 -21.83 0.39
N LEU A 296 4.88 -21.71 1.01
CA LEU A 296 6.17 -21.52 0.36
C LEU A 296 6.49 -22.68 -0.61
N LYS A 297 6.24 -23.93 -0.20
CA LYS A 297 6.38 -25.10 -1.10
C LYS A 297 5.58 -24.93 -2.40
N LYS A 298 4.35 -24.44 -2.31
CA LYS A 298 3.49 -24.20 -3.49
C LYS A 298 4.04 -23.06 -4.34
N ILE A 299 4.41 -21.95 -3.71
CA ILE A 299 5.01 -20.78 -4.39
C ILE A 299 6.27 -21.19 -5.16
N ILE A 300 7.19 -21.91 -4.51
CA ILE A 300 8.42 -22.45 -5.13
C ILE A 300 8.07 -23.32 -6.33
N SER A 301 7.13 -24.26 -6.18
CA SER A 301 6.76 -25.19 -7.26
C SER A 301 6.22 -24.50 -8.52
N CYS A 302 5.45 -23.42 -8.36
CA CYS A 302 4.86 -22.70 -9.49
C CYS A 302 5.82 -21.68 -10.12
N SER A 303 6.77 -21.17 -9.34
CA SER A 303 7.53 -19.98 -9.71
C SER A 303 8.97 -20.28 -10.14
N SER A 304 9.59 -21.35 -9.63
CA SER A 304 11.00 -21.68 -9.92
C SER A 304 11.24 -22.08 -11.37
N ALA A 305 10.26 -22.72 -12.01
CA ALA A 305 10.30 -23.08 -13.44
C ALA A 305 9.32 -22.25 -14.29
N HIS A 306 8.95 -21.06 -13.81
CA HIS A 306 7.96 -20.22 -14.49
C HIS A 306 8.47 -19.77 -15.87
N GLN A 307 7.57 -19.70 -16.86
CA GLN A 307 7.93 -19.38 -18.25
C GLN A 307 8.65 -18.02 -18.38
N HIS A 308 8.21 -17.03 -17.61
CA HIS A 308 8.78 -15.70 -17.61
C HIS A 308 9.91 -15.55 -16.58
N TRP A 309 11.10 -15.18 -17.04
CA TRP A 309 12.32 -15.07 -16.22
C TRP A 309 12.17 -14.12 -15.02
N ARG A 310 11.42 -13.01 -15.14
CA ARG A 310 11.20 -12.09 -14.00
C ARG A 310 10.54 -12.75 -12.79
N VAL A 311 9.68 -13.74 -13.01
CA VAL A 311 9.05 -14.48 -11.89
C VAL A 311 10.09 -15.39 -11.23
N ARG A 312 10.95 -16.03 -12.02
CA ARG A 312 12.07 -16.84 -11.52
C ARG A 312 13.09 -16.00 -10.76
N LEU A 313 13.42 -14.81 -11.27
CA LEU A 313 14.26 -13.84 -10.56
C LEU A 313 13.64 -13.46 -9.22
N GLU A 314 12.34 -13.14 -9.19
CA GLU A 314 11.70 -12.76 -7.92
C GLU A 314 11.64 -13.93 -6.92
N MET A 315 11.70 -15.18 -7.37
CA MET A 315 11.88 -16.32 -6.48
C MET A 315 13.26 -16.38 -5.85
N VAL A 316 14.31 -15.98 -6.58
CA VAL A 316 15.66 -15.85 -6.06
C VAL A 316 15.69 -14.76 -4.99
N GLU A 317 15.12 -13.58 -5.28
CA GLU A 317 15.01 -12.46 -4.34
C GLU A 317 14.23 -12.84 -3.07
N LEU A 318 13.13 -13.61 -3.21
CA LEU A 318 12.40 -14.17 -2.07
C LEU A 318 13.30 -15.06 -1.22
N GLY A 319 14.05 -15.96 -1.85
CA GLY A 319 14.93 -16.91 -1.16
C GLY A 319 16.04 -16.21 -0.41
N GLU A 320 16.73 -15.27 -1.06
CA GLU A 320 17.76 -14.44 -0.45
C GLU A 320 17.20 -13.67 0.75
N HIS A 321 16.07 -12.97 0.57
CA HIS A 321 15.48 -12.14 1.62
C HIS A 321 15.14 -12.94 2.89
N LEU A 322 14.48 -14.09 2.73
CA LEU A 322 14.05 -14.91 3.85
C LEU A 322 15.22 -15.65 4.51
N LEU A 323 16.20 -16.12 3.75
CA LEU A 323 17.41 -16.72 4.32
C LEU A 323 18.24 -15.69 5.09
N ALA A 324 18.35 -14.46 4.58
CA ALA A 324 19.14 -13.41 5.24
C ALA A 324 18.50 -12.91 6.54
N ARG A 325 17.17 -12.90 6.64
CA ARG A 325 16.44 -12.21 7.73
C ARG A 325 15.64 -13.12 8.66
N CYS A 326 15.33 -14.34 8.22
CA CYS A 326 14.38 -15.22 8.89
C CYS A 326 14.91 -16.67 9.00
N SER A 327 16.22 -16.90 8.87
CA SER A 327 16.79 -18.27 8.89
C SER A 327 16.53 -19.02 10.20
N HIS A 328 16.45 -18.33 11.34
CA HIS A 328 16.17 -18.96 12.64
C HIS A 328 14.68 -19.24 12.81
N SER A 329 13.85 -18.24 12.56
CA SER A 329 12.40 -18.30 12.74
C SER A 329 11.70 -19.15 11.67
N LEU A 330 12.24 -19.23 10.46
CA LEU A 330 11.81 -20.11 9.37
C LEU A 330 12.80 -21.27 9.15
N GLY A 331 13.44 -21.79 10.21
CA GLY A 331 14.45 -22.84 10.11
C GLY A 331 14.02 -24.07 9.28
N GLU A 332 12.76 -24.48 9.38
CA GLU A 332 12.20 -25.61 8.60
C GLU A 332 12.08 -25.31 7.09
N CYS A 333 12.13 -24.04 6.69
CA CYS A 333 12.07 -23.60 5.30
C CYS A 333 13.45 -23.45 4.65
N VAL A 334 14.54 -23.44 5.43
CA VAL A 334 15.90 -23.17 4.95
C VAL A 334 16.30 -24.15 3.84
N GLY A 335 16.07 -25.45 4.03
CA GLY A 335 16.37 -26.46 3.01
C GLY A 335 15.64 -26.20 1.69
N LEU A 336 14.35 -25.89 1.75
CA LEU A 336 13.51 -25.62 0.57
C LEU A 336 13.98 -24.38 -0.19
N LEU A 337 14.36 -23.33 0.54
CA LEU A 337 14.86 -22.09 -0.05
C LEU A 337 16.22 -22.30 -0.71
N LEU A 338 17.14 -23.02 -0.05
CA LEU A 338 18.44 -23.36 -0.63
C LEU A 338 18.31 -24.23 -1.87
N GLU A 339 17.44 -25.24 -1.87
CA GLU A 339 17.15 -26.06 -3.05
C GLU A 339 16.66 -25.22 -4.23
N ALA A 340 15.74 -24.29 -3.98
CA ALA A 340 15.23 -23.38 -5.01
C ALA A 340 16.35 -22.48 -5.60
N LEU A 341 17.21 -21.93 -4.75
CA LEU A 341 18.34 -21.09 -5.16
C LEU A 341 19.39 -21.89 -5.95
N VAL A 342 19.74 -23.10 -5.50
CA VAL A 342 20.67 -23.98 -6.22
C VAL A 342 20.11 -24.34 -7.60
N GLY A 343 18.80 -24.54 -7.72
CA GLY A 343 18.13 -24.74 -9.00
C GLY A 343 18.27 -23.55 -9.97
N ALA A 344 18.30 -22.32 -9.45
CA ALA A 344 18.41 -21.09 -10.24
C ALA A 344 19.83 -20.83 -10.80
N VAL A 345 20.88 -21.46 -10.25
CA VAL A 345 22.28 -21.27 -10.68
C VAL A 345 22.49 -21.62 -12.16
N ASN A 346 21.69 -22.55 -12.68
CA ASN A 346 21.74 -23.00 -14.08
C ASN A 346 20.66 -22.36 -14.96
N ASP A 347 20.01 -21.27 -14.52
CA ASP A 347 18.96 -20.61 -15.32
C ASP A 347 19.51 -20.05 -16.64
N GLU A 348 18.70 -20.15 -17.69
CA GLU A 348 19.05 -19.62 -19.02
C GLU A 348 19.27 -18.09 -19.01
N GLU A 349 18.52 -17.37 -18.17
CA GLU A 349 18.64 -15.92 -18.04
C GLU A 349 19.80 -15.54 -17.10
N PRO A 350 20.85 -14.84 -17.57
CA PRO A 350 21.99 -14.48 -16.74
C PRO A 350 21.66 -13.67 -15.49
N ARG A 351 20.54 -12.92 -15.49
CA ARG A 351 20.08 -12.15 -14.33
C ARG A 351 19.52 -13.02 -13.21
N VAL A 352 19.03 -14.22 -13.53
CA VAL A 352 18.49 -15.17 -12.53
C VAL A 352 19.62 -15.98 -11.90
N ARG A 353 20.73 -16.19 -12.63
CA ARG A 353 21.90 -16.95 -12.17
C ARG A 353 22.81 -16.21 -11.18
N LYS A 354 22.83 -14.88 -11.28
CA LYS A 354 23.70 -13.99 -10.49
C LYS A 354 22.94 -13.54 -9.25
#